data_AF-A0A1J4RN84-F1
#
_entry.id   AF-A0A1J4RN84-F1
#
_cell.length_a   1.000
_cell.length_b   1.000
_cell.length_c   1.000
_cell.angle_alpha   90.00
_cell.angle_beta   90.00
_cell.angle_gamma   90.00
#
_symmetry.space_group_name_H-M   'P 1'
#
loop_
_entity.id
_entity.type
_entity.pdbx_description
1 polymer ?
#
loop_
_entity_poly.entity_id
_entity_poly.type
_entity_poly.pdbx_seq_one_letter_code
_entity_poly.pdbx_strand_id
1 'polypeptide(L)'
;MKLGKEQIKDWIIFKLSYKRIWEKRHISETNLVKPYKEMKKNIIKQADILVKEGILVKFPHTGETHYHLNPRMGDKIKEIVRGYKP
;
A
#
# COMPACT_ATOMS: atom_id res chain seq x y z
N MET A 1 16.94 7.49 -6.45
CA MET A 1 16.83 6.04 -6.20
C MET A 1 15.64 5.51 -7.00
N LYS A 2 15.79 4.56 -7.92
CA LYS A 2 14.68 4.05 -8.74
C LYS A 2 14.22 2.72 -8.14
N LEU A 3 13.11 2.72 -7.38
CA LEU A 3 12.55 1.48 -6.85
C LEU A 3 11.98 0.63 -8.00
N GLY A 4 12.32 -0.65 -8.01
CA GLY A 4 11.70 -1.65 -8.88
C GLY A 4 10.21 -1.82 -8.57
N LYS A 5 9.45 -2.44 -9.48
CA LYS A 5 7.99 -2.62 -9.30
C LYS A 5 7.65 -3.41 -8.03
N GLU A 6 8.37 -4.49 -7.76
CA GLU A 6 8.19 -5.31 -6.56
C GLU A 6 8.57 -4.53 -5.30
N GLN A 7 9.70 -3.82 -5.32
CA GLN A 7 10.10 -2.96 -4.21
C GLN A 7 9.05 -1.89 -3.87
N ILE A 8 8.35 -1.35 -4.86
CA ILE A 8 7.23 -0.42 -4.60
C ILE A 8 6.08 -1.13 -3.91
N LYS A 9 5.71 -2.35 -4.34
CA LYS A 9 4.65 -3.13 -3.69
C LYS A 9 5.01 -3.41 -2.24
N ASP A 10 6.21 -3.94 -2.00
CA ASP A 10 6.68 -4.29 -0.67
C ASP A 10 6.75 -3.05 0.23
N TRP A 11 7.25 -1.93 -0.31
CA TRP A 11 7.25 -0.65 0.40
C TRP A 11 5.85 -0.18 0.77
N ILE A 12 4.86 -0.28 -0.13
CA ILE A 12 3.46 0.07 0.18
C ILE A 12 2.96 -0.78 1.34
N ILE A 13 3.12 -2.11 1.25
CA ILE A 13 2.66 -3.05 2.27
C ILE A 13 3.34 -2.77 3.61
N PHE A 14 4.67 -2.62 3.62
CA PHE A 14 5.46 -2.31 4.79
C PHE A 14 5.01 -0.98 5.43
N LYS A 15 4.89 0.08 4.65
CA LYS A 15 4.45 1.41 5.14
C LYS A 15 3.08 1.35 5.80
N LEU A 16 2.11 0.67 5.17
CA LEU A 16 0.76 0.54 5.71
C LEU A 16 0.74 -0.32 6.96
N SER A 17 1.50 -1.42 6.97
CA SER A 17 1.59 -2.33 8.11
C SER A 17 2.23 -1.64 9.31
N TYR A 18 3.36 -0.95 9.11
CA TYR A 18 4.05 -0.15 10.12
C TYR A 18 3.13 0.92 10.74
N LYS A 19 2.34 1.61 9.91
CA LYS A 19 1.36 2.61 10.35
C LYS A 19 0.05 2.02 10.89
N ARG A 20 -0.08 0.68 10.92
CA ARG A 20 -1.29 -0.04 11.32
C ARG A 20 -2.53 0.41 10.53
N ILE A 21 -2.37 0.62 9.22
CA ILE A 21 -3.45 1.04 8.31
C ILE A 21 -4.24 -0.20 7.86
N TRP A 22 -5.22 -0.57 8.68
CA TRP A 22 -6.11 -1.71 8.50
C TRP A 22 -7.55 -1.27 8.74
N GLU A 23 -8.51 -1.74 7.94
CA GLU A 23 -9.97 -1.59 8.12
C GLU A 23 -10.43 -0.21 8.63
N LYS A 24 -10.45 0.00 9.96
CA LYS A 24 -10.81 1.28 10.62
C LYS A 24 -9.82 2.42 10.37
N ARG A 25 -8.62 2.13 9.84
CA ARG A 25 -7.60 3.10 9.46
C ARG A 25 -7.29 2.96 7.98
N HIS A 26 -7.21 4.11 7.33
CA HIS A 26 -6.92 4.22 5.90
C HIS A 26 -5.93 5.32 5.62
N ILE A 27 -5.33 5.29 4.44
CA ILE A 27 -4.50 6.36 3.91
C ILE A 27 -5.11 6.86 2.60
N SER A 28 -5.11 8.17 2.41
CA SER A 28 -5.52 8.75 1.13
C SER A 28 -4.43 8.58 0.08
N GLU A 29 -4.82 8.59 -1.20
CA GLU A 29 -3.90 8.45 -2.33
C GLU A 29 -2.73 9.44 -2.27
N THR A 30 -3.03 10.70 -1.99
CA THR A 30 -2.06 11.79 -1.84
C THR A 30 -1.06 11.50 -0.72
N ASN A 31 -1.53 10.98 0.42
CA ASN A 31 -0.68 10.62 1.55
C ASN A 31 0.11 9.33 1.33
N LEU A 32 -0.42 8.41 0.53
CA LEU A 32 0.30 7.23 0.08
C LEU A 32 1.52 7.62 -0.74
N VAL A 33 1.38 8.54 -1.69
CA VAL A 33 2.47 8.97 -2.60
C VAL A 33 3.36 10.08 -2.03
N LYS A 34 2.98 10.75 -0.94
CA LYS A 34 3.70 11.91 -0.36
C LYS A 34 5.23 11.78 -0.27
N PRO A 35 5.81 10.61 0.11
CA PRO A 35 7.27 10.47 0.18
C PRO A 35 7.99 10.40 -1.18
N TYR A 36 7.27 10.07 -2.26
CA TYR A 36 7.81 9.83 -3.61
C TYR A 36 6.84 10.39 -4.66
N LYS A 37 6.57 11.69 -4.59
CA LYS A 37 5.57 12.35 -5.45
C LYS A 37 5.89 12.20 -6.94
N GLU A 38 7.18 12.21 -7.29
CA GLU A 38 7.71 11.99 -8.63
C GLU A 38 7.39 10.58 -9.17
N MET A 39 7.17 9.61 -8.28
CA MET A 39 6.80 8.24 -8.62
C MET A 39 5.28 8.00 -8.53
N LYS A 40 4.44 9.03 -8.37
CA LYS A 40 2.98 8.91 -8.16
C LYS A 40 2.35 7.87 -9.08
N LYS A 41 2.52 7.99 -10.39
CA LYS A 41 1.91 7.08 -11.38
C LYS A 41 2.30 5.61 -11.16
N ASN A 42 3.56 5.37 -10.79
CA ASN A 42 4.06 4.00 -10.54
C ASN A 42 3.53 3.44 -9.22
N ILE A 43 3.49 4.25 -8.16
CA ILE A 43 2.95 3.86 -6.85
C ILE A 43 1.48 3.52 -6.95
N ILE A 44 0.67 4.37 -7.61
CA ILE A 44 -0.76 4.10 -7.79
C ILE A 44 -0.99 2.85 -8.63
N LYS A 45 -0.22 2.68 -9.72
CA LYS A 45 -0.28 1.46 -10.52
C LYS A 45 0.01 0.21 -9.70
N GLN A 46 1.01 0.24 -8.82
CA GLN A 46 1.32 -0.90 -7.95
C GLN A 46 0.28 -1.09 -6.83
N ALA A 47 -0.27 -0.01 -6.26
CA ALA A 47 -1.36 -0.08 -5.31
C ALA A 47 -2.61 -0.74 -5.92
N ASP A 48 -2.98 -0.37 -7.15
CA ASP A 48 -4.10 -0.99 -7.87
C ASP A 48 -3.86 -2.48 -8.18
N ILE A 49 -2.60 -2.87 -8.45
CA ILE A 49 -2.23 -4.28 -8.59
C ILE A 49 -2.45 -5.01 -7.25
N LEU A 50 -2.01 -4.43 -6.13
CA LEU A 50 -2.22 -5.01 -4.80
C LEU A 50 -3.72 -5.11 -4.43
N VAL A 51 -4.56 -4.21 -4.95
CA VAL A 51 -6.02 -4.31 -4.81
C VAL A 51 -6.54 -5.52 -5.59
N LYS A 52 -6.09 -5.72 -6.83
CA LYS A 52 -6.45 -6.89 -7.65
C LYS A 52 -5.97 -8.20 -7.04
N GLU A 53 -4.81 -8.20 -6.38
CA GLU A 53 -4.26 -9.32 -5.62
C GLU A 53 -4.97 -9.55 -4.27
N GLY A 54 -5.94 -8.70 -3.92
CA GLY A 54 -6.71 -8.77 -2.67
C GLY A 54 -5.95 -8.30 -1.43
N ILE A 55 -4.70 -7.84 -1.56
CA ILE A 55 -3.86 -7.39 -0.44
C ILE A 55 -4.33 -6.03 0.10
N LEU A 56 -4.75 -5.14 -0.79
CA LEU A 56 -5.31 -3.84 -0.42
C LEU A 56 -6.81 -3.79 -0.70
N VAL A 57 -7.49 -2.97 0.07
CA VAL A 57 -8.84 -2.51 -0.22
C VAL A 57 -8.76 -1.06 -0.68
N LYS A 58 -9.43 -0.75 -1.78
CA LYS A 58 -9.55 0.59 -2.36
C LYS A 58 -11.01 1.03 -2.28
N PHE A 59 -11.25 2.25 -1.81
CA PHE A 59 -12.59 2.79 -1.66
C PHE A 59 -12.56 4.33 -1.71
N PRO A 60 -13.66 4.98 -2.13
CA PRO A 60 -13.78 6.43 -2.06
C PRO A 60 -14.03 6.88 -0.61
N HIS A 61 -13.35 7.94 -0.17
CA HIS A 61 -13.57 8.58 1.13
C HIS A 61 -13.23 10.07 1.04
N THR A 62 -14.10 10.94 1.56
CA THR A 62 -13.86 12.40 1.60
C THR A 62 -13.45 13.02 0.24
N GLY A 63 -14.02 12.53 -0.86
CA GLY A 63 -13.70 13.03 -2.21
C GLY A 63 -12.35 12.56 -2.78
N GLU A 64 -11.65 11.67 -2.08
CA GLU A 64 -10.37 11.08 -2.53
C GLU A 64 -10.44 9.55 -2.52
N THR A 65 -9.57 8.90 -3.29
CA THR A 65 -9.33 7.46 -3.20
C THR A 65 -8.52 7.13 -1.95
N HIS A 66 -8.98 6.16 -1.18
CA HIS A 66 -8.33 5.68 0.03
C HIS A 66 -7.97 4.20 -0.07
N TYR A 67 -6.93 3.83 0.67
CA TYR A 67 -6.39 2.47 0.72
C TYR A 67 -6.21 2.01 2.17
N HIS A 68 -6.48 0.75 2.44
CA HIS A 68 -6.05 0.06 3.65
C HIS A 68 -5.64 -1.38 3.35
N LEU A 69 -4.87 -2.01 4.25
CA LEU A 69 -4.56 -3.43 4.16
C LEU A 69 -5.82 -4.27 4.36
N ASN A 70 -5.98 -5.33 3.58
CA ASN A 70 -7.09 -6.25 3.71
C ASN A 70 -6.86 -7.19 4.91
N PRO A 71 -7.70 -7.14 5.97
CA PRO A 71 -7.54 -8.01 7.14
C PRO A 71 -7.61 -9.49 6.80
N ARG A 72 -8.36 -9.87 5.75
CA ARG A 72 -8.49 -11.26 5.29
C ARG A 72 -7.18 -11.83 4.72
N MET A 73 -6.24 -10.97 4.34
CA MET A 73 -4.91 -11.34 3.84
C MET A 73 -3.82 -11.20 4.90
N GLY A 74 -4.20 -11.08 6.18
CA GLY A 74 -3.29 -10.73 7.27
C GLY A 74 -2.03 -11.60 7.36
N ASP A 75 -2.15 -12.91 7.22
CA ASP A 75 -0.99 -13.82 7.35
C ASP A 75 -0.03 -13.70 6.16
N LYS A 76 -0.56 -13.59 4.94
CA LYS A 76 0.25 -13.32 3.73
C LYS A 76 0.97 -11.97 3.84
N ILE A 77 0.29 -10.94 4.35
CA ILE A 77 0.89 -9.62 4.56
C ILE A 77 2.03 -9.69 5.58
N LYS A 78 1.85 -10.41 6.70
CA LYS A 78 2.90 -10.60 7.71
C LYS A 78 4.11 -11.33 7.13
N GLU A 79 3.91 -12.30 6.25
CA GLU A 79 4.99 -13.01 5.57
C GLU A 79 5.81 -12.06 4.68
N ILE A 80 5.16 -11.26 3.85
CA ILE A 80 5.81 -10.24 3.01
C ILE A 80 6.61 -9.26 3.87
N VAL A 81 6.03 -8.78 4.97
CA VAL A 81 6.68 -7.83 5.88
C VAL A 81 7.88 -8.46 6.60
N ARG A 82 7.83 -9.75 6.97
CA ARG A 82 8.96 -10.47 7.57
C ARG A 82 10.14 -10.62 6.61
N GLY A 83 9.87 -10.77 5.32
CA GLY A 83 10.90 -10.84 4.28
C GLY A 83 11.55 -9.48 3.98
N TYR A 84 10.91 -8.38 4.37
CA TYR A 84 11.39 -7.03 4.11
C TYR A 84 12.51 -6.65 5.10
N LYS A 85 13.77 -6.76 4.66
CA LYS A 85 14.93 -6.15 5.34
C LYS A 85 15.19 -4.78 4.70
N PRO A 86 15.21 -3.68 5.49
CA PRO A 86 15.46 -2.33 4.97
C PRO A 86 16.85 -2.17 4.35
#